data_AF-A0A512RS58-F1
#
_entry.id   AF-A0A512RS58-F1
#
_cell.length_a   1.000
_cell.length_b   1.000
_cell.length_c   1.000
_cell.angle_alpha   90.00
_cell.angle_beta   90.00
_cell.angle_gamma   90.00
#
_symmetry.space_group_name_H-M   'P 1'
#
loop_
_entity.id
_entity.type
_entity.pdbx_description
1 polymer ?
#
loop_
_entity_poly.entity_id
_entity_poly.type
_entity_poly.pdbx_seq_one_letter_code
_entity_poly.pdbx_strand_id
1 'polypeptide(L)'
;MARHIGKPFNMHYKLSKRKTFLLLPLTIAFVIMAAFRFAGNALHPLEPLSQHYKTLSELNPLPNSSRAWMDTIRYPWAEYGKGAQGNTLWRTVYLGGEPEAILPGLVTPPANSSDQTRAELDYLLRLQQNRTPQEVAQAQYIANIGSWPNILNPEDPDFQENRKQLFYIASSVGEWYNDKNFPVTTELLLNCIQDIRVTEFRLKWHFKRARPYHLEPALKPLARISSPSFASGHSLWAFSEAFLFAEIIPERRADFLKMAEEVRWSRELMGIHYPSDNEASRVISWNLLSAWSKNPAFVEALKKARKEWKDWNKSNQRK
;
A
#
# COMPACT_ATOMS: atom_id res chain seq x y z
N MET A 1 -99.14 -14.51 -59.03
CA MET A 1 -100.28 -14.03 -58.21
C MET A 1 -100.08 -14.50 -56.77
N ALA A 2 -100.44 -13.64 -55.79
CA ALA A 2 -100.49 -13.80 -54.32
C ALA A 2 -99.14 -14.04 -53.61
N ARG A 3 -98.52 -13.08 -52.90
CA ARG A 3 -98.83 -12.36 -51.62
C ARG A 3 -99.04 -13.27 -50.40
N HIS A 4 -98.09 -13.27 -49.45
CA HIS A 4 -98.20 -12.66 -48.10
C HIS A 4 -96.94 -12.95 -47.23
N ILE A 5 -96.21 -11.91 -46.78
CA ILE A 5 -96.14 -11.29 -45.42
C ILE A 5 -95.50 -12.16 -44.31
N GLY A 6 -94.43 -11.66 -43.66
CA GLY A 6 -93.96 -12.21 -42.38
C GLY A 6 -92.68 -11.62 -41.74
N LYS A 7 -92.75 -10.37 -41.26
CA LYS A 7 -92.04 -9.75 -40.10
C LYS A 7 -90.49 -9.65 -40.02
N PRO A 8 -89.97 -8.65 -39.25
CA PRO A 8 -88.58 -8.17 -39.35
C PRO A 8 -87.68 -8.66 -38.21
N PHE A 9 -86.36 -8.73 -38.45
CA PHE A 9 -85.37 -8.86 -37.38
C PHE A 9 -84.22 -7.87 -37.57
N ASN A 10 -84.04 -7.03 -36.55
CA ASN A 10 -82.98 -6.04 -36.42
C ASN A 10 -81.62 -6.72 -36.26
N MET A 11 -80.61 -6.28 -37.02
CA MET A 11 -79.22 -6.64 -36.77
C MET A 11 -78.35 -5.39 -36.84
N HIS A 12 -78.11 -4.77 -35.68
CA HIS A 12 -77.11 -3.72 -35.54
C HIS A 12 -75.75 -4.35 -35.24
N TYR A 13 -74.81 -4.17 -36.16
CA TYR A 13 -73.39 -4.35 -35.96
C TYR A 13 -72.85 -3.36 -34.91
N LYS A 14 -72.08 -3.84 -33.93
CA LYS A 14 -71.11 -3.03 -33.18
C LYS A 14 -69.76 -3.72 -33.12
N LEU A 15 -68.78 -3.01 -33.67
CA LEU A 15 -67.36 -3.31 -33.66
C LEU A 15 -66.73 -3.15 -32.27
N SER A 16 -65.59 -3.85 -32.12
CA SER A 16 -64.39 -3.41 -31.36
C SER A 16 -64.41 -3.53 -29.84
N LYS A 17 -63.62 -4.49 -29.33
CA LYS A 17 -62.40 -4.21 -28.55
C LYS A 17 -61.57 -5.50 -28.45
N ARG A 18 -60.46 -5.56 -29.20
CA ARG A 18 -59.41 -6.57 -29.04
C ARG A 18 -58.85 -6.46 -27.62
N LYS A 19 -58.96 -7.52 -26.82
CA LYS A 19 -58.13 -7.71 -25.62
C LYS A 19 -56.78 -8.23 -26.10
N THR A 20 -55.80 -7.34 -26.17
CA THR A 20 -54.40 -7.70 -26.38
C THR A 20 -53.93 -8.42 -25.11
N PHE A 21 -53.82 -9.74 -25.14
CA PHE A 21 -53.02 -10.47 -24.19
C PHE A 21 -51.55 -10.10 -24.46
N LEU A 22 -50.93 -9.33 -23.56
CA LEU A 22 -49.48 -9.25 -23.49
C LEU A 22 -48.99 -10.62 -22.98
N LEU A 23 -48.70 -11.51 -23.92
CA LEU A 23 -47.79 -12.62 -23.70
C LEU A 23 -46.41 -12.02 -23.46
N LEU A 24 -45.99 -11.99 -22.21
CA LEU A 24 -44.61 -11.74 -21.82
C LEU A 24 -43.76 -12.88 -22.43
N PRO A 25 -42.82 -12.63 -23.36
CA PRO A 25 -41.93 -13.69 -23.78
C PRO A 25 -40.94 -13.94 -22.64
N LEU A 26 -40.98 -15.17 -22.09
CA LEU A 26 -39.89 -15.76 -21.34
C LEU A 26 -38.68 -15.90 -22.27
N THR A 27 -37.94 -14.81 -22.47
CA THR A 27 -36.57 -14.88 -22.99
C THR A 27 -35.65 -15.12 -21.80
N ILE A 28 -35.48 -16.40 -21.46
CA ILE A 28 -34.28 -16.88 -20.77
C ILE A 28 -33.12 -16.67 -21.75
N ALA A 29 -32.63 -15.43 -21.79
CA ALA A 29 -31.31 -15.14 -22.34
C ALA A 29 -30.33 -15.52 -21.24
N PHE A 30 -29.83 -16.74 -21.34
CA PHE A 30 -28.65 -17.22 -20.63
C PHE A 30 -27.46 -16.37 -21.13
N VAL A 31 -27.35 -15.15 -20.61
CA VAL A 31 -26.19 -14.29 -20.84
C VAL A 31 -25.08 -14.84 -19.97
N ILE A 32 -24.43 -15.88 -20.48
CA ILE A 32 -23.01 -16.13 -20.25
C ILE A 32 -22.31 -14.91 -20.84
N MET A 33 -22.26 -13.80 -20.11
CA MET A 33 -21.16 -12.87 -20.30
C MET A 33 -20.01 -13.46 -19.52
N ALA A 34 -19.20 -14.21 -20.27
CA ALA A 34 -17.81 -14.44 -19.95
C ALA A 34 -17.26 -13.15 -19.34
N ALA A 35 -17.03 -13.16 -18.02
CA ALA A 35 -16.20 -12.16 -17.39
C ALA A 35 -14.90 -12.19 -18.17
N PHE A 36 -14.63 -11.10 -18.88
CA PHE A 36 -13.41 -10.90 -19.63
C PHE A 36 -12.25 -11.25 -18.70
N ARG A 37 -11.67 -12.44 -18.89
CA ARG A 37 -10.30 -12.70 -18.49
C ARG A 37 -9.44 -11.85 -19.42
N PHE A 38 -9.30 -10.57 -19.10
CA PHE A 38 -8.10 -9.85 -19.48
C PHE A 38 -6.96 -10.50 -18.70
N ALA A 39 -6.44 -11.61 -19.25
CA ALA A 39 -5.15 -12.14 -18.90
C ALA A 39 -4.06 -11.26 -19.54
N GLY A 40 -4.10 -9.97 -19.22
CA GLY A 40 -2.96 -9.06 -19.28
C GLY A 40 -2.55 -8.80 -17.84
N ASN A 41 -1.26 -8.88 -17.53
CA ASN A 41 -0.70 -8.67 -16.18
C ASN A 41 -0.95 -7.22 -15.68
N ALA A 42 -2.20 -6.87 -15.37
CA ALA A 42 -2.52 -5.67 -14.64
C ALA A 42 -2.16 -5.91 -13.17
N LEU A 43 -1.35 -5.01 -12.60
CA LEU A 43 -1.07 -5.01 -11.17
C LEU A 43 -2.39 -4.91 -10.39
N HIS A 44 -2.43 -5.50 -9.20
CA HIS A 44 -3.54 -5.24 -8.30
C HIS A 44 -3.63 -3.72 -8.00
N PRO A 45 -4.85 -3.16 -7.96
CA PRO A 45 -5.03 -1.75 -7.67
C PRO A 45 -4.60 -1.41 -6.25
N LEU A 46 -4.26 -0.14 -6.03
CA LEU A 46 -4.03 0.38 -4.69
C LEU A 46 -5.33 0.31 -3.88
N GLU A 47 -5.23 -0.20 -2.65
CA GLU A 47 -6.34 -0.28 -1.71
C GLU A 47 -6.89 1.12 -1.40
N PRO A 48 -8.19 1.23 -1.10
CA PRO A 48 -8.72 2.47 -0.57
C PRO A 48 -7.99 2.86 0.72
N LEU A 49 -8.03 4.15 1.04
CA LEU A 49 -7.58 4.67 2.33
C LEU A 49 -8.19 3.84 3.47
N SER A 50 -7.36 3.48 4.45
CA SER A 50 -7.88 2.84 5.67
C SER A 50 -8.85 3.78 6.38
N GLN A 51 -9.87 3.23 7.05
CA GLN A 51 -10.86 4.03 7.74
C GLN A 51 -10.23 4.95 8.79
N HIS A 52 -9.15 4.50 9.43
CA HIS A 52 -8.35 5.27 10.37
C HIS A 52 -7.79 6.56 9.75
N TYR A 53 -7.20 6.46 8.56
CA TYR A 53 -6.66 7.62 7.86
C TYR A 53 -7.73 8.53 7.28
N LYS A 54 -8.86 7.96 6.84
CA LYS A 54 -9.91 8.72 6.17
C LYS A 54 -10.34 9.94 6.99
N THR A 55 -10.61 9.76 8.28
CA THR A 55 -11.02 10.86 9.17
C THR A 55 -9.94 11.93 9.34
N LEU A 56 -8.67 11.55 9.43
CA LEU A 56 -7.57 12.52 9.53
C LEU A 56 -7.33 13.25 8.20
N SER A 57 -7.53 12.57 7.07
CA SER A 57 -7.33 13.13 5.73
C SER A 57 -8.41 14.13 5.30
N GLU A 58 -9.56 14.14 5.99
CA GLU A 58 -10.65 15.10 5.75
C GLU A 58 -10.36 16.49 6.37
N LEU A 59 -9.36 16.57 7.25
CA LEU A 59 -8.94 17.82 7.89
C LEU A 59 -8.08 18.67 6.96
N ASN A 60 -8.11 20.00 7.12
CA ASN A 60 -7.38 20.92 6.26
C ASN A 60 -5.85 20.71 6.40
N PRO A 61 -5.13 20.33 5.31
CA PRO A 61 -3.68 20.11 5.33
C PRO A 61 -2.86 21.39 5.09
N LEU A 62 -3.52 22.50 4.76
CA LEU A 62 -2.87 23.76 4.40
C LEU A 62 -2.38 24.51 5.66
N PRO A 63 -1.43 25.45 5.49
CA PRO A 63 -0.94 26.27 6.60
C PRO A 63 -2.07 26.97 7.36
N ASN A 64 -2.00 26.93 8.69
CA ASN A 64 -2.90 27.64 9.58
C ASN A 64 -2.18 28.85 10.20
N SER A 65 -2.68 30.06 9.94
CA SER A 65 -2.05 31.31 10.38
C SER A 65 -1.91 31.43 11.90
N SER A 66 -2.80 30.80 12.68
CA SER A 66 -2.71 30.79 14.15
C SER A 66 -1.49 30.03 14.70
N ARG A 67 -0.88 29.16 13.89
CA ARG A 67 0.27 28.32 14.24
C ARG A 67 1.41 28.44 13.22
N ALA A 68 1.48 29.55 12.50
CA ALA A 68 2.44 29.75 11.40
C ALA A 68 3.91 29.53 11.81
N TRP A 69 4.26 29.79 13.08
CA TRP A 69 5.60 29.52 13.60
C TRP A 69 6.03 28.06 13.44
N MET A 70 5.09 27.10 13.48
CA MET A 70 5.38 25.67 13.31
C MET A 70 5.94 25.35 11.92
N ASP A 71 5.56 26.11 10.90
CA ASP A 71 6.02 25.91 9.51
C ASP A 71 7.45 26.38 9.29
N THR A 72 8.10 26.99 10.29
CA THR A 72 9.54 27.27 10.28
C THR A 72 10.36 26.06 10.74
N ILE A 73 9.73 25.09 11.42
CA ILE A 73 10.41 23.94 11.99
C ILE A 73 10.71 22.91 10.89
N ARG A 74 11.98 22.49 10.84
CA ARG A 74 12.46 21.40 9.98
C ARG A 74 13.12 20.35 10.84
N TYR A 75 13.35 19.17 10.27
CA TYR A 75 14.18 18.18 10.93
C TYR A 75 15.57 18.77 11.22
N PRO A 76 16.08 18.74 12.47
CA PRO A 76 17.33 19.41 12.83
C PRO A 76 18.54 18.81 12.11
N TRP A 77 19.38 19.66 11.51
CA TRP A 77 20.62 19.22 10.86
C TRP A 77 21.57 18.50 11.82
N ALA A 78 21.64 18.94 13.07
CA ALA A 78 22.45 18.31 14.11
C ALA A 78 22.02 16.86 14.42
N GLU A 79 20.77 16.49 14.11
CA GLU A 79 20.24 15.14 14.31
C GLU A 79 20.25 14.31 13.01
N TYR A 80 20.66 14.87 11.88
CA TYR A 80 20.61 14.17 10.59
C TYR A 80 21.87 13.33 10.40
N GLY A 81 21.73 12.02 10.62
CA GLY A 81 22.83 11.06 10.54
C GLY A 81 23.44 10.98 9.13
N LYS A 82 24.77 10.93 9.08
CA LYS A 82 25.54 10.81 7.83
C LYS A 82 25.19 9.54 7.05
N GLY A 83 24.87 8.44 7.73
CA GLY A 83 24.43 7.20 7.07
C GLY A 83 23.14 7.38 6.27
N ALA A 84 22.15 8.08 6.83
CA ALA A 84 20.91 8.39 6.14
C ALA A 84 21.14 9.30 4.92
N GLN A 85 22.05 10.26 5.03
CA GLN A 85 22.46 11.11 3.90
C GLN A 85 23.22 10.31 2.84
N GLY A 86 24.12 9.40 3.23
CA GLY A 86 24.88 8.57 2.28
C GLY A 86 23.97 7.69 1.40
N ASN A 87 22.86 7.20 1.95
CA ASN A 87 21.89 6.41 1.19
C ASN A 87 21.24 7.19 0.03
N THR A 88 21.20 8.53 0.06
CA THR A 88 20.64 9.31 -1.06
C THR A 88 21.50 9.24 -2.33
N LEU A 89 22.77 8.85 -2.18
CA LEU A 89 23.77 8.85 -3.25
C LEU A 89 23.78 7.56 -4.07
N TRP A 90 23.08 6.53 -3.62
CA TRP A 90 23.07 5.24 -4.30
C TRP A 90 22.21 5.29 -5.55
N ARG A 91 22.56 4.44 -6.52
CA ARG A 91 21.75 4.26 -7.73
C ARG A 91 20.58 3.33 -7.42
N THR A 92 19.46 3.57 -8.09
CA THR A 92 18.36 2.62 -8.18
C THR A 92 18.70 1.48 -9.15
N VAL A 93 18.00 0.36 -9.01
CA VAL A 93 18.07 -0.85 -9.84
C VAL A 93 16.95 -0.87 -10.88
N TYR A 94 15.69 -0.78 -10.46
CA TYR A 94 14.54 -0.88 -11.35
C TYR A 94 13.85 0.46 -11.60
N LEU A 95 13.92 1.39 -10.64
CA LEU A 95 13.35 2.72 -10.75
C LEU A 95 14.20 3.61 -11.65
N GLY A 96 13.64 4.04 -12.78
CA GLY A 96 14.28 5.02 -13.66
C GLY A 96 14.15 6.46 -13.15
N GLY A 97 14.99 7.37 -13.68
CA GLY A 97 15.04 8.76 -13.23
C GLY A 97 13.74 9.55 -13.43
N GLU A 98 13.04 9.37 -14.56
CA GLU A 98 11.76 10.05 -14.83
C GLU A 98 10.64 9.64 -13.84
N PRO A 99 10.35 8.33 -13.63
CA PRO A 99 9.44 7.91 -12.56
C PRO A 99 9.86 8.35 -11.16
N GLU A 100 11.16 8.42 -10.88
CA GLU A 100 11.65 8.88 -9.58
C GLU A 100 11.39 10.37 -9.35
N ALA A 101 11.64 11.20 -10.36
CA ALA A 101 11.52 12.65 -10.28
C ALA A 101 10.11 13.14 -9.93
N ILE A 102 9.08 12.36 -10.28
CA ILE A 102 7.69 12.71 -9.98
C ILE A 102 7.24 12.31 -8.57
N LEU A 103 7.98 11.42 -7.87
CA LEU A 103 7.55 10.90 -6.56
C LEU A 103 7.28 12.00 -5.51
N PRO A 104 8.10 13.05 -5.38
CA PRO A 104 7.81 14.16 -4.45
C PRO A 104 6.52 14.93 -4.79
N GLY A 105 6.06 14.89 -6.05
CA GLY A 105 4.82 15.53 -6.48
C GLY A 105 3.57 14.66 -6.28
N LEU A 106 3.73 13.36 -6.01
CA LEU A 106 2.60 12.45 -5.81
C LEU A 106 1.96 12.60 -4.44
N VAL A 107 2.79 12.89 -3.42
CA VAL A 107 2.35 13.03 -2.03
C VAL A 107 3.14 14.14 -1.36
N THR A 108 2.42 15.04 -0.70
CA THR A 108 2.99 16.17 0.05
C THR A 108 2.60 16.01 1.52
N PRO A 109 3.53 16.14 2.48
CA PRO A 109 3.17 16.16 3.89
C PRO A 109 2.26 17.36 4.18
N PRO A 110 1.25 17.21 5.05
CA PRO A 110 0.51 18.36 5.58
C PRO A 110 1.46 19.38 6.20
N ALA A 111 1.10 20.67 6.12
CA ALA A 111 1.89 21.72 6.76
C ALA A 111 2.00 21.45 8.27
N ASN A 112 3.12 21.82 8.90
CA ASN A 112 3.31 21.59 10.33
C ASN A 112 2.22 22.31 11.15
N SER A 113 1.81 23.49 10.70
CA SER A 113 0.77 24.29 11.35
C SER A 113 -0.67 23.81 11.09
N SER A 114 -0.88 22.94 10.09
CA SER A 114 -2.21 22.54 9.61
C SER A 114 -3.10 21.91 10.68
N ASP A 115 -4.42 21.91 10.44
CA ASP A 115 -5.38 21.27 11.33
C ASP A 115 -5.22 19.75 11.30
N GLN A 116 -4.85 19.18 10.15
CA GLN A 116 -4.50 17.78 10.04
C GLN A 116 -3.29 17.41 10.93
N THR A 117 -2.16 18.13 10.82
CA THR A 117 -0.97 17.84 11.66
C THR A 117 -1.31 17.97 13.15
N ARG A 118 -2.12 18.94 13.56
CA ARG A 118 -2.55 19.08 14.96
C ARG A 118 -3.33 17.85 15.44
N ALA A 119 -4.31 17.40 14.66
CA ALA A 119 -5.10 16.21 15.01
C ALA A 119 -4.27 14.92 15.02
N GLU A 120 -3.29 14.81 14.12
CA GLU A 120 -2.31 13.73 14.09
C GLU A 120 -1.48 13.69 15.38
N LEU A 121 -0.97 14.84 15.85
CA LEU A 121 -0.23 14.92 17.12
C LEU A 121 -1.11 14.55 18.32
N ASP A 122 -2.37 15.00 18.34
CA ASP A 122 -3.32 14.65 19.41
C ASP A 122 -3.62 13.15 19.43
N TYR A 123 -3.70 12.52 18.26
CA TYR A 123 -3.82 11.07 18.14
C TYR A 123 -2.59 10.34 18.71
N LEU A 124 -1.38 10.79 18.37
CA LEU A 124 -0.15 10.19 18.91
C LEU A 124 -0.04 10.34 20.44
N LEU A 125 -0.50 11.46 20.99
CA LEU A 125 -0.56 11.66 22.45
C LEU A 125 -1.54 10.67 23.10
N ARG A 126 -2.70 10.44 22.49
CA ARG A 126 -3.65 9.40 22.95
C ARG A 126 -3.05 8.00 22.87
N LEU A 127 -2.34 7.66 21.79
CA LEU A 127 -1.64 6.38 21.70
C LEU A 127 -0.59 6.24 22.81
N GLN A 128 0.21 7.28 23.05
CA GLN A 128 1.20 7.26 24.12
C GLN A 128 0.59 7.01 25.50
N GLN A 129 -0.59 7.58 25.78
CA GLN A 129 -1.30 7.40 27.05
C GLN A 129 -1.90 6.00 27.21
N ASN A 130 -2.30 5.36 26.11
CA ASN A 130 -3.07 4.12 26.13
C ASN A 130 -2.29 2.87 25.72
N ARG A 131 -1.08 3.00 25.15
CA ARG A 131 -0.28 1.86 24.69
C ARG A 131 0.06 0.92 25.85
N THR A 132 -0.18 -0.36 25.63
CA THR A 132 0.12 -1.44 26.57
C THR A 132 1.59 -1.85 26.49
N PRO A 133 2.16 -2.48 27.54
CA PRO A 133 3.50 -3.04 27.50
C PRO A 133 3.73 -4.03 26.35
N GLN A 134 2.71 -4.81 26.00
CA GLN A 134 2.75 -5.79 24.91
C GLN A 134 2.86 -5.10 23.54
N GLU A 135 2.06 -4.06 23.29
CA GLU A 135 2.15 -3.29 22.06
C GLU A 135 3.49 -2.57 21.94
N VAL A 136 4.03 -2.04 23.06
CA VAL A 136 5.36 -1.43 23.11
C VAL A 136 6.44 -2.44 22.73
N ALA A 137 6.42 -3.63 23.34
CA ALA A 137 7.38 -4.69 23.04
C ALA A 137 7.30 -5.14 21.57
N GLN A 138 6.08 -5.30 21.04
CA GLN A 138 5.87 -5.66 19.63
C GLN A 138 6.39 -4.57 18.69
N ALA A 139 6.10 -3.30 18.97
CA ALA A 139 6.58 -2.20 18.13
C ALA A 139 8.11 -2.05 18.15
N GLN A 140 8.75 -2.30 19.30
CA GLN A 140 10.20 -2.33 19.43
C GLN A 140 10.82 -3.54 18.69
N TYR A 141 10.18 -4.71 18.75
CA TYR A 141 10.59 -5.87 17.96
C TYR A 141 10.57 -5.53 16.46
N ILE A 142 9.43 -5.04 15.95
CA ILE A 142 9.29 -4.63 14.55
C ILE A 142 10.28 -3.53 14.16
N ALA A 143 10.66 -2.64 15.07
CA ALA A 143 11.60 -1.57 14.77
C ALA A 143 13.00 -2.06 14.39
N ASN A 144 13.38 -3.26 14.85
CA ASN A 144 14.65 -3.90 14.53
C ASN A 144 14.59 -4.78 13.28
N ILE A 145 13.45 -4.80 12.58
CA ILE A 145 13.27 -5.54 11.34
C ILE A 145 13.45 -4.58 10.16
N GLY A 146 14.34 -4.95 9.25
CA GLY A 146 14.50 -4.29 7.97
C GLY A 146 15.81 -4.69 7.31
N SER A 147 15.76 -4.84 6.00
CA SER A 147 16.95 -5.18 5.21
C SER A 147 17.65 -3.95 4.63
N TRP A 148 18.95 -4.11 4.40
CA TRP A 148 19.87 -3.12 3.86
C TRP A 148 20.63 -3.68 2.65
N PRO A 149 20.76 -2.92 1.55
CA PRO A 149 21.37 -3.44 0.32
C PRO A 149 22.91 -3.43 0.35
N ASN A 150 23.55 -2.79 1.32
CA ASN A 150 25.02 -2.81 1.51
C ASN A 150 25.53 -3.99 2.33
N ILE A 151 24.67 -4.79 2.96
CA ILE A 151 25.09 -5.99 3.69
C ILE A 151 25.22 -7.13 2.68
N LEU A 152 26.37 -7.18 2.01
CA LEU A 152 26.66 -8.07 0.88
C LEU A 152 27.68 -9.16 1.19
N ASN A 153 28.55 -8.93 2.18
CA ASN A 153 29.60 -9.87 2.53
C ASN A 153 29.00 -11.03 3.35
N PRO A 154 29.09 -12.28 2.89
CA PRO A 154 28.53 -13.43 3.62
C PRO A 154 29.18 -13.68 4.98
N GLU A 155 30.33 -13.08 5.26
CA GLU A 155 31.04 -13.16 6.54
C GLU A 155 30.59 -12.09 7.55
N ASP A 156 29.79 -11.10 7.13
CA ASP A 156 29.28 -10.08 8.05
C ASP A 156 28.30 -10.71 9.07
N PRO A 157 28.36 -10.34 10.37
CA PRO A 157 27.50 -10.93 11.39
C PRO A 157 26.00 -10.79 11.14
N ASP A 158 25.60 -9.73 10.44
CA ASP A 158 24.22 -9.39 10.11
C ASP A 158 23.76 -9.94 8.75
N PHE A 159 24.64 -10.55 7.95
CA PHE A 159 24.29 -11.01 6.60
C PHE A 159 23.11 -11.99 6.56
N GLN A 160 23.12 -12.99 7.45
CA GLN A 160 22.07 -14.01 7.49
C GLN A 160 20.72 -13.40 7.94
N GLU A 161 20.75 -12.55 8.96
CA GLU A 161 19.54 -11.91 9.46
C GLU A 161 19.00 -10.90 8.44
N ASN A 162 19.86 -10.15 7.75
CA ASN A 162 19.49 -9.21 6.69
C ASN A 162 18.67 -9.90 5.57
N ARG A 163 19.08 -11.10 5.16
CA ARG A 163 18.37 -11.89 4.14
C ARG A 163 17.07 -12.48 4.66
N LYS A 164 17.08 -13.03 5.87
CA LYS A 164 15.88 -13.57 6.52
C LYS A 164 14.78 -12.50 6.66
N GLN A 165 15.16 -11.27 6.99
CA GLN A 165 14.20 -10.18 7.19
C GLN A 165 13.50 -9.72 5.91
N LEU A 166 14.02 -10.02 4.71
CA LEU A 166 13.34 -9.79 3.42
C LEU A 166 12.00 -10.55 3.32
N PHE A 167 11.81 -11.58 4.13
CA PHE A 167 10.62 -12.43 4.13
C PHE A 167 9.67 -12.11 5.30
N TYR A 168 9.95 -11.09 6.11
CA TYR A 168 9.14 -10.78 7.29
C TYR A 168 7.66 -10.55 6.95
N ILE A 169 7.39 -9.76 5.91
CA ILE A 169 6.01 -9.46 5.47
C ILE A 169 5.28 -10.72 4.98
N ALA A 170 6.00 -11.72 4.48
CA ALA A 170 5.46 -12.98 4.03
C ALA A 170 5.54 -14.11 5.08
N SER A 171 5.91 -13.81 6.33
CA SER A 171 6.09 -14.82 7.39
C SER A 171 4.87 -15.69 7.64
N SER A 172 3.65 -15.16 7.40
CA SER A 172 2.40 -15.92 7.52
C SER A 172 2.29 -17.06 6.49
N VAL A 173 3.08 -17.07 5.41
CA VAL A 173 3.10 -18.15 4.42
C VAL A 173 3.59 -19.46 5.04
N GLY A 174 4.54 -19.35 5.97
CA GLY A 174 5.15 -20.44 6.72
C GLY A 174 6.67 -20.31 6.74
N GLU A 175 7.31 -20.89 7.75
CA GLU A 175 8.76 -20.79 7.97
C GLU A 175 9.60 -21.33 6.79
N TRP A 176 9.01 -22.19 5.96
CA TRP A 176 9.64 -22.74 4.75
C TRP A 176 9.73 -21.72 3.60
N TYR A 177 8.96 -20.62 3.63
CA TYR A 177 9.03 -19.55 2.64
C TYR A 177 10.07 -18.51 3.10
N ASN A 178 11.33 -18.81 2.79
CA ASN A 178 12.49 -18.05 3.27
C ASN A 178 13.58 -17.93 2.19
N ASP A 179 14.62 -17.19 2.52
CA ASP A 179 15.71 -16.85 1.61
C ASP A 179 16.51 -18.05 1.09
N LYS A 180 16.60 -19.12 1.89
CA LYS A 180 17.32 -20.35 1.53
C LYS A 180 16.55 -21.19 0.52
N ASN A 181 15.22 -21.24 0.68
CA ASN A 181 14.34 -22.04 -0.18
C ASN A 181 13.89 -21.29 -1.44
N PHE A 182 13.93 -19.95 -1.41
CA PHE A 182 13.49 -19.07 -2.51
C PHE A 182 14.59 -18.09 -2.94
N PRO A 183 15.74 -18.58 -3.43
CA PRO A 183 16.87 -17.72 -3.80
C PRO A 183 16.55 -16.74 -4.94
N VAL A 184 15.69 -17.11 -5.89
CA VAL A 184 15.30 -16.21 -6.99
C VAL A 184 14.44 -15.07 -6.47
N THR A 185 13.50 -15.38 -5.59
CA THR A 185 12.68 -14.37 -4.90
C THR A 185 13.57 -13.47 -4.03
N THR A 186 14.58 -14.04 -3.36
CA THR A 186 15.54 -13.27 -2.55
C THR A 186 16.30 -12.25 -3.38
N GLU A 187 16.78 -12.61 -4.57
CA GLU A 187 17.47 -11.68 -5.47
C GLU A 187 16.56 -10.53 -5.91
N LEU A 188 15.30 -10.84 -6.26
CA LEU A 188 14.29 -9.82 -6.58
C LEU A 188 14.07 -8.86 -5.40
N LEU A 189 13.92 -9.38 -4.18
CA LEU A 189 13.71 -8.58 -2.97
C LEU A 189 14.93 -7.69 -2.66
N LEU A 190 16.16 -8.20 -2.84
CA LEU A 190 17.40 -7.42 -2.67
C LEU A 190 17.51 -6.25 -3.65
N ASN A 191 17.08 -6.44 -4.91
CA ASN A 191 17.06 -5.35 -5.88
C ASN A 191 15.97 -4.31 -5.56
N CYS A 192 14.79 -4.77 -5.11
CA CYS A 192 13.71 -3.88 -4.70
C CYS A 192 14.05 -3.11 -3.41
N ILE A 193 14.70 -3.72 -2.41
CA ILE A 193 15.06 -3.03 -1.17
C ILE A 193 16.04 -1.88 -1.44
N GLN A 194 16.93 -2.01 -2.44
CA GLN A 194 17.78 -0.91 -2.85
C GLN A 194 16.99 0.30 -3.34
N ASP A 195 16.02 0.09 -4.24
CA ASP A 195 15.14 1.15 -4.72
C ASP A 195 14.31 1.78 -3.60
N ILE A 196 13.79 0.95 -2.71
CA ILE A 196 13.01 1.40 -1.54
C ILE A 196 13.86 2.31 -0.66
N ARG A 197 15.08 1.91 -0.30
CA ARG A 197 15.97 2.70 0.58
C ARG A 197 16.42 4.00 -0.10
N VAL A 198 16.80 3.95 -1.38
CA VAL A 198 17.16 5.15 -2.13
C VAL A 198 15.99 6.15 -2.16
N THR A 199 14.79 5.65 -2.46
CA THR A 199 13.56 6.46 -2.48
C THR A 199 13.25 7.05 -1.12
N GLU A 200 13.30 6.23 -0.05
CA GLU A 200 13.10 6.64 1.34
C GLU A 200 13.97 7.85 1.67
N PHE A 201 15.28 7.72 1.49
CA PHE A 201 16.22 8.74 1.93
C PHE A 201 16.20 9.98 1.04
N ARG A 202 15.91 9.85 -0.26
CA ARG A 202 15.75 10.99 -1.18
C ARG A 202 14.50 11.82 -0.86
N LEU A 203 13.38 11.18 -0.53
CA LEU A 203 12.18 11.89 -0.07
C LEU A 203 12.42 12.58 1.27
N LYS A 204 13.09 11.91 2.21
CA LYS A 204 13.49 12.52 3.49
C LYS A 204 14.39 13.74 3.28
N TRP A 205 15.34 13.65 2.36
CA TRP A 205 16.19 14.78 1.97
C TRP A 205 15.41 15.91 1.31
N HIS A 206 14.44 15.60 0.45
CA HIS A 206 13.60 16.59 -0.21
C HIS A 206 12.78 17.39 0.82
N PHE A 207 11.94 16.69 1.60
CA PHE A 207 10.96 17.33 2.48
C PHE A 207 11.54 17.81 3.81
N LYS A 208 12.55 17.14 4.38
CA LYS A 208 13.14 17.46 5.69
C LYS A 208 12.08 17.67 6.78
N ARG A 209 10.96 16.93 6.72
CA ARG A 209 9.84 17.06 7.67
C ARG A 209 10.31 16.75 9.09
N ALA A 210 10.01 17.65 10.02
CA ALA A 210 10.27 17.44 11.43
C ALA A 210 9.41 16.28 11.96
N ARG A 211 10.00 15.40 12.79
CA ARG A 211 9.26 14.31 13.46
C ARG A 211 8.25 14.82 14.51
N PRO A 212 7.23 14.02 14.89
CA PRO A 212 6.19 14.43 15.85
C PRO A 212 6.74 15.07 17.12
N TYR A 213 7.75 14.45 17.73
CA TYR A 213 8.39 14.92 18.96
C TYR A 213 9.20 16.22 18.83
N HIS A 214 9.39 16.77 17.62
CA HIS A 214 9.93 18.12 17.44
C HIS A 214 8.85 19.19 17.50
N LEU A 215 7.61 18.84 17.14
CA LEU A 215 6.48 19.76 17.13
C LEU A 215 5.68 19.70 18.44
N GLU A 216 5.68 18.54 19.10
CA GLU A 216 4.93 18.30 20.33
C GLU A 216 5.86 17.83 21.46
N PRO A 217 6.30 18.74 22.35
CA PRO A 217 7.20 18.40 23.47
C PRO A 217 6.62 17.39 24.47
N ALA A 218 5.29 17.23 24.53
CA ALA A 218 4.66 16.23 25.38
C ALA A 218 4.80 14.78 24.86
N LEU A 219 5.18 14.60 23.59
CA LEU A 219 5.49 13.28 23.03
C LEU A 219 6.86 12.78 23.54
N LYS A 220 6.83 11.61 24.18
CA LYS A 220 7.97 10.82 24.63
C LYS A 220 8.09 9.59 23.72
N PRO A 221 8.78 9.72 22.57
CA PRO A 221 8.88 8.64 21.60
C PRO A 221 9.64 7.45 22.18
N LEU A 222 9.33 6.24 21.71
CA LEU A 222 10.04 5.02 22.12
C LEU A 222 11.45 4.92 21.54
N ALA A 223 11.77 5.73 20.52
CA ALA A 223 13.08 5.84 19.93
C ALA A 223 13.29 7.23 19.32
N ARG A 224 14.55 7.66 19.21
CA ARG A 224 14.96 8.83 18.42
C ARG A 224 15.57 8.33 17.13
N ILE A 225 15.13 8.85 15.99
CA ILE A 225 15.56 8.40 14.67
C ILE A 225 16.34 9.51 13.98
N SER A 226 17.54 9.19 13.49
CA SER A 226 18.51 10.13 12.93
C SER A 226 18.25 10.53 11.46
N SER A 227 16.99 10.64 11.05
CA SER A 227 16.58 11.04 9.70
C SER A 227 15.22 11.75 9.72
N PRO A 228 14.88 12.59 8.71
CA PRO A 228 13.58 13.25 8.61
C PRO A 228 12.37 12.30 8.64
N SER A 229 11.19 12.83 8.99
CA SER A 229 9.97 12.04 9.16
C SER A 229 9.37 11.54 7.85
N PHE A 230 9.37 12.36 6.80
CA PHE A 230 8.59 12.06 5.61
C PHE A 230 9.43 11.47 4.46
N ALA A 231 9.03 10.38 3.80
CA ALA A 231 7.96 9.47 4.22
C ALA A 231 8.47 8.46 5.28
N SER A 232 7.59 7.65 5.87
CA SER A 232 7.99 6.61 6.83
C SER A 232 8.74 5.46 6.14
N GLY A 233 9.98 5.21 6.55
CA GLY A 233 10.86 4.22 5.92
C GLY A 233 10.38 2.78 6.08
N HIS A 234 10.07 2.38 7.31
CA HIS A 234 9.50 1.06 7.61
C HIS A 234 8.16 0.83 6.90
N SER A 235 7.30 1.85 6.83
CA SER A 235 6.02 1.72 6.13
C SER A 235 6.21 1.60 4.62
N LEU A 236 7.15 2.36 4.04
CA LEU A 236 7.49 2.26 2.61
C LEU A 236 8.00 0.86 2.28
N TRP A 237 8.95 0.36 3.07
CA TRP A 237 9.45 -1.01 2.94
C TRP A 237 8.32 -2.04 3.04
N ALA A 238 7.53 -1.99 4.11
CA ALA A 238 6.52 -3.00 4.39
C ALA A 238 5.41 -3.05 3.32
N PHE A 239 4.92 -1.89 2.86
CA PHE A 239 3.90 -1.86 1.80
C PHE A 239 4.48 -2.24 0.43
N SER A 240 5.71 -1.81 0.10
CA SER A 240 6.36 -2.24 -1.14
C SER A 240 6.53 -3.76 -1.21
N GLU A 241 6.98 -4.38 -0.12
CA GLU A 241 7.06 -5.84 -0.05
C GLU A 241 5.68 -6.49 -0.06
N ALA A 242 4.69 -5.96 0.66
CA ALA A 242 3.35 -6.53 0.67
C ALA A 242 2.72 -6.54 -0.74
N PHE A 243 2.87 -5.45 -1.49
CA PHE A 243 2.40 -5.39 -2.87
C PHE A 243 3.19 -6.33 -3.77
N LEU A 244 4.52 -6.42 -3.61
CA LEU A 244 5.35 -7.32 -4.40
C LEU A 244 5.02 -8.80 -4.14
N PHE A 245 4.90 -9.20 -2.87
CA PHE A 245 4.49 -10.56 -2.51
C PHE A 245 3.06 -10.86 -2.99
N ALA A 246 2.15 -9.90 -2.97
CA ALA A 246 0.82 -10.06 -3.56
C ALA A 246 0.86 -10.24 -5.09
N GLU A 247 1.90 -9.77 -5.77
CA GLU A 247 2.12 -10.08 -7.18
C GLU A 247 2.73 -11.47 -7.39
N ILE A 248 3.39 -12.06 -6.39
CA ILE A 248 3.96 -13.43 -6.46
C ILE A 248 2.92 -14.48 -6.04
N ILE A 249 2.17 -14.19 -4.96
CA ILE A 249 1.20 -15.07 -4.30
C ILE A 249 -0.14 -14.31 -4.12
N PRO A 250 -0.92 -14.08 -5.21
CA PRO A 250 -2.12 -13.24 -5.17
C PRO A 250 -3.16 -13.65 -4.14
N GLU A 251 -3.32 -14.95 -3.92
CA GLU A 251 -4.26 -15.53 -2.96
C GLU A 251 -3.97 -15.17 -1.49
N ARG A 252 -2.76 -14.67 -1.19
CA ARG A 252 -2.33 -14.25 0.15
C ARG A 252 -2.24 -12.73 0.32
N ARG A 253 -2.69 -11.95 -0.67
CA ARG A 253 -2.62 -10.47 -0.66
C ARG A 253 -3.11 -9.84 0.65
N ALA A 254 -4.26 -10.29 1.15
CA ALA A 254 -4.85 -9.76 2.39
C ALA A 254 -3.94 -9.95 3.62
N ASP A 255 -3.23 -11.09 3.69
CA ASP A 255 -2.30 -11.38 4.80
C ASP A 255 -1.08 -10.45 4.75
N PHE A 256 -0.51 -10.24 3.55
CA PHE A 256 0.65 -9.36 3.39
C PHE A 256 0.31 -7.90 3.73
N LEU A 257 -0.85 -7.44 3.28
CA LEU A 257 -1.33 -6.09 3.62
C LEU A 257 -1.57 -5.96 5.13
N LYS A 258 -2.12 -6.99 5.78
CA LYS A 258 -2.26 -6.99 7.24
C LYS A 258 -0.92 -6.87 7.96
N MET A 259 0.11 -7.58 7.49
CA MET A 259 1.47 -7.46 8.03
C MET A 259 2.04 -6.05 7.84
N ALA A 260 1.86 -5.46 6.65
CA ALA A 260 2.31 -4.09 6.39
C ALA A 260 1.57 -3.05 7.25
N GLU A 261 0.27 -3.25 7.47
CA GLU A 261 -0.57 -2.41 8.32
C GLU A 261 -0.10 -2.45 9.80
N GLU A 262 0.40 -3.60 10.28
CA GLU A 262 1.01 -3.73 11.62
C GLU A 262 2.35 -2.97 11.70
N VAL A 263 3.23 -3.13 10.71
CA VAL A 263 4.49 -2.39 10.65
C VAL A 263 4.22 -0.89 10.65
N ARG A 264 3.28 -0.45 9.82
CA ARG A 264 2.85 0.95 9.74
C ARG A 264 2.33 1.48 11.07
N TRP A 265 1.44 0.74 11.74
CA TRP A 265 0.85 1.17 13.00
C TRP A 265 1.87 1.24 14.14
N SER A 266 2.82 0.31 14.16
CA SER A 266 3.89 0.32 15.17
C SER A 266 4.73 1.62 15.13
N ARG A 267 4.83 2.30 13.97
CA ARG A 267 5.54 3.58 13.86
C ARG A 267 4.80 4.73 14.55
N GLU A 268 3.47 4.68 14.52
CA GLU A 268 2.60 5.63 15.23
C GLU A 268 2.63 5.38 16.73
N LEU A 269 2.56 4.10 17.15
CA LEU A 269 2.66 3.69 18.56
C LEU A 269 3.98 4.16 19.21
N MET A 270 5.07 4.12 18.43
CA MET A 270 6.38 4.61 18.86
C MET A 270 6.48 6.13 18.93
N GLY A 271 5.52 6.88 18.37
CA GLY A 271 5.50 8.34 18.36
C GLY A 271 6.55 8.96 17.42
N ILE A 272 7.00 8.22 16.40
CA ILE A 272 8.11 8.64 15.54
C ILE A 272 7.69 9.05 14.12
N HIS A 273 6.47 8.73 13.71
CA HIS A 273 5.88 9.10 12.42
C HIS A 273 4.45 9.59 12.59
N TYR A 274 4.06 10.54 11.74
CA TYR A 274 2.67 10.95 11.62
C TYR A 274 1.87 9.91 10.85
N PRO A 275 0.57 9.78 11.12
CA PRO A 275 -0.39 9.13 10.25
C PRO A 275 -0.17 9.43 8.75
N SER A 276 -0.03 10.70 8.36
CA SER A 276 0.24 11.10 6.98
C SER A 276 1.56 10.62 6.39
N ASP A 277 2.63 10.46 7.19
CA ASP A 277 3.91 9.92 6.69
C ASP A 277 3.74 8.48 6.21
N ASN A 278 2.95 7.72 6.96
CA ASN A 278 2.69 6.31 6.74
C ASN A 278 1.78 6.07 5.54
N GLU A 279 0.69 6.85 5.42
CA GLU A 279 -0.20 6.76 4.26
C GLU A 279 0.53 7.18 2.97
N ALA A 280 1.32 8.25 3.03
CA ALA A 280 2.16 8.64 1.89
C ALA A 280 3.09 7.50 1.46
N SER A 281 3.65 6.76 2.42
CA SER A 281 4.51 5.60 2.13
C SER A 281 3.77 4.49 1.40
N ARG A 282 2.51 4.22 1.76
CA ARG A 282 1.65 3.25 1.06
C ARG A 282 1.40 3.65 -0.39
N VAL A 283 1.09 4.92 -0.63
CA VAL A 283 0.88 5.47 -1.99
C VAL A 283 2.17 5.41 -2.81
N ILE A 284 3.31 5.83 -2.24
CA ILE A 284 4.61 5.76 -2.91
C ILE A 284 4.97 4.32 -3.23
N SER A 285 4.74 3.38 -2.31
CA SER A 285 5.04 1.95 -2.50
C SER A 285 4.36 1.37 -3.73
N TRP A 286 3.08 1.71 -3.95
CA TRP A 286 2.35 1.25 -5.13
C TRP A 286 2.85 1.92 -6.42
N ASN A 287 3.22 3.19 -6.35
CA ASN A 287 3.82 3.88 -7.49
C ASN A 287 5.22 3.33 -7.84
N LEU A 288 6.00 2.91 -6.84
CA LEU A 288 7.24 2.17 -7.06
C LEU A 288 6.96 0.87 -7.81
N LEU A 289 6.01 0.05 -7.35
CA LEU A 289 5.63 -1.19 -8.04
C LEU A 289 5.14 -0.93 -9.47
N SER A 290 4.33 0.12 -9.67
CA SER A 290 3.86 0.53 -11.00
C SER A 290 4.99 1.03 -11.92
N ALA A 291 6.00 1.70 -11.36
CA ALA A 291 7.19 2.09 -12.11
C ALA A 291 8.05 0.87 -12.47
N TRP A 292 8.30 -0.01 -11.50
CA TRP A 292 9.04 -1.26 -11.68
C TRP A 292 8.38 -2.17 -12.73
N SER A 293 7.04 -2.25 -12.77
CA SER A 293 6.32 -3.07 -13.77
C SER A 293 6.51 -2.59 -15.21
N LYS A 294 7.06 -1.40 -15.43
CA LYS A 294 7.44 -0.87 -16.74
C LYS A 294 8.91 -1.14 -17.10
N ASN A 295 9.71 -1.62 -16.14
CA ASN A 295 11.10 -1.98 -16.34
C ASN A 295 11.20 -3.47 -16.79
N PRO A 296 11.75 -3.78 -17.99
CA PRO A 296 11.85 -5.15 -18.48
C PRO A 296 12.64 -6.09 -17.56
N ALA A 297 13.67 -5.60 -16.88
CA ALA A 297 14.48 -6.41 -15.96
C ALA A 297 13.67 -6.84 -14.72
N PHE A 298 12.84 -5.93 -14.19
CA PHE A 298 11.92 -6.27 -13.10
C PHE A 298 10.85 -7.25 -13.55
N VAL A 299 10.26 -7.05 -14.74
CA VAL A 299 9.23 -7.95 -15.27
C VAL A 299 9.74 -9.37 -15.40
N GLU A 300 10.96 -9.56 -15.91
CA GLU A 300 11.57 -10.88 -15.98
C GLU A 300 11.93 -11.45 -14.60
N ALA A 301 12.44 -10.63 -13.67
CA ALA A 301 12.72 -11.08 -12.30
C ALA A 301 11.45 -11.53 -11.55
N LEU A 302 10.36 -10.75 -11.63
CA LEU A 302 9.06 -11.10 -11.06
C LEU A 302 8.48 -12.38 -11.68
N LYS A 303 8.61 -12.56 -12.99
CA LYS A 303 8.20 -13.78 -13.69
C LYS A 303 8.98 -15.01 -13.18
N LYS A 304 10.28 -14.88 -12.93
CA LYS A 304 11.10 -15.96 -12.35
C LYS A 304 10.69 -16.28 -10.91
N ALA A 305 10.46 -15.27 -10.07
CA ALA A 305 9.96 -15.46 -8.69
C ALA A 305 8.59 -16.16 -8.66
N ARG A 306 7.65 -15.74 -9.53
CA ARG A 306 6.35 -16.43 -9.72
C ARG A 306 6.51 -17.89 -10.14
N LYS A 307 7.51 -18.20 -10.97
CA LYS A 307 7.81 -19.57 -11.40
C LYS A 307 8.37 -20.39 -10.22
N GLU A 308 9.31 -19.84 -9.47
CA GLU A 308 9.89 -20.47 -8.27
C GLU A 308 8.78 -20.84 -7.25
N TRP A 309 7.87 -19.90 -6.96
CA TRP A 309 6.69 -20.16 -6.12
C TRP A 309 5.85 -21.34 -6.64
N LYS A 310 5.48 -21.32 -7.93
CA LYS A 310 4.63 -22.37 -8.53
C LYS A 310 5.28 -23.74 -8.52
N ASP A 311 6.59 -23.81 -8.79
CA ASP A 311 7.32 -25.08 -8.83
C ASP A 311 7.48 -25.66 -7.42
N TRP A 312 7.75 -24.82 -6.42
CA TRP A 312 7.79 -25.24 -5.03
C TRP A 312 6.42 -25.77 -4.55
N ASN A 313 5.34 -25.04 -4.82
CA ASN A 313 4.00 -25.43 -4.40
C ASN A 313 3.56 -26.77 -5.02
N LYS A 314 3.86 -27.00 -6.31
CA LYS A 314 3.59 -28.29 -6.97
C LYS A 314 4.38 -29.45 -6.38
N SER A 315 5.62 -29.21 -5.99
CA SER A 315 6.51 -30.26 -5.48
C SER A 315 6.15 -30.70 -4.06
N ASN A 316 5.58 -29.80 -3.25
CA ASN A 316 5.22 -30.05 -1.86
C ASN A 316 3.74 -30.37 -1.63
N GLN A 317 2.84 -30.09 -2.58
CA GLN A 317 1.46 -30.62 -2.57
C GLN A 317 1.38 -32.11 -2.96
N ARG A 318 2.48 -32.70 -3.44
CA ARG A 318 2.58 -34.12 -3.84
C ARG A 318 3.17 -35.03 -2.77
N LYS A 319 3.47 -34.48 -1.59
CA LYS A 319 3.91 -35.20 -0.40
C LYS A 319 2.81 -35.12 0.65
#